data_AF-A0A916BZW1-F1
#
_entry.id   AF-A0A916BZW1-F1
#
_cell.length_a   1.000
_cell.length_b   1.000
_cell.length_c   1.000
_cell.angle_alpha   90.00
_cell.angle_beta   90.00
_cell.angle_gamma   90.00
#
_symmetry.space_group_name_H-M   'P 1'
#
loop_
_entity.id
_entity.type
_entity.pdbx_description
1 polymer ?
#
loop_
_entity_poly.entity_id
_entity_poly.type
_entity_poly.pdbx_seq_one_letter_code
_entity_poly.pdbx_strand_id
1 'polypeptide(L)'
;MSELPLVIRALHERLHFRYRGPLRQAHFDTFLIDLADWKLSLTDQTPCLWVHKPEHQSLAVFDLAEEVRDAVREADWHAEVVLVLVEWQTAELHEALKAAFSHAGHFTQFAVIDAVQQRAIAEAASPSRVMQDWLLEQIPLSDLSPYETGRFVTGNRFFGREFDLKQILRQQHDNYLIVGVRRIGKSSLLRELQRRLDLSDPAGEQPRRVYVDCSVLQSEDDFYKEIISQLNPRDIKRFERQSQSQRFKAQLFQYLAGRQGGRITYLLDEVDGLLQQLTGDYHVFEAMRHASAQDGYARFILAGFRELDRTLHLIDTPLYHFGIELTLGPFKLDDVRKMVTEPLDQLRIKLEHREEIVQHIYQETAGHPNLVQFYCKSLLDQLEGTKRRILSVADLQVVYDDNDFRRFLMQTFLSNTLPLERAIVFAMVATIDAPETTFSLKEIDAELGRRSLQVELSQLNTACDNLVTAGVLTGPKQKRYRLSIPLLATMLAETYSLDFVFGKARRDFLAATALHPESAS
;
A
#
# COMPACT_ATOMS: atom_id res chain seq x y z
N MET A 1 22.59 -25.41 24.46
CA MET A 1 22.22 -24.17 23.74
C MET A 1 22.25 -24.54 22.28
N SER A 2 21.14 -24.38 21.54
CA SER A 2 21.11 -24.66 20.11
C SER A 2 22.18 -23.81 19.42
N GLU A 3 23.04 -24.42 18.60
CA GLU A 3 24.00 -23.67 17.79
C GLU A 3 23.22 -22.70 16.89
N LEU A 4 23.61 -21.43 16.95
CA LEU A 4 23.09 -20.36 16.10
C LEU A 4 24.19 -19.94 15.13
N PRO A 5 23.84 -19.63 13.86
CA PRO A 5 24.78 -19.02 12.92
C PRO A 5 25.42 -17.77 13.54
N LEU A 6 26.68 -17.52 13.21
CA LEU A 6 27.45 -16.45 13.83
C LEU A 6 26.81 -15.06 13.58
N VAL A 7 26.29 -14.84 12.37
CA VAL A 7 25.59 -13.58 12.03
C VAL A 7 24.30 -13.41 12.82
N ILE A 8 23.46 -14.44 12.93
CA ILE A 8 22.21 -14.35 13.69
C ILE A 8 22.52 -14.03 15.15
N ARG A 9 23.54 -14.69 15.72
CA ARG A 9 24.00 -14.41 17.09
C ARG A 9 24.44 -12.95 17.24
N ALA A 10 25.26 -12.45 16.32
CA ALA A 10 25.74 -11.07 16.36
C ALA A 10 24.60 -10.06 16.25
N LEU A 11 23.65 -10.26 15.33
CA LEU A 11 22.48 -9.38 15.17
C LEU A 11 21.57 -9.41 16.42
N HIS A 12 21.35 -10.59 17.01
CA HIS A 12 20.51 -10.73 18.18
C HIS A 12 21.14 -10.15 19.45
N GLU A 13 22.38 -10.53 19.75
CA GLU A 13 23.04 -10.16 21.00
C GLU A 13 23.50 -8.70 21.02
N ARG A 14 23.98 -8.18 19.88
CA ARG A 14 24.55 -6.83 19.80
C ARG A 14 23.54 -5.77 19.39
N LEU A 15 22.52 -6.13 18.62
CA LEU A 15 21.59 -5.18 18.01
C LEU A 15 20.12 -5.46 18.37
N HIS A 16 19.84 -6.49 19.16
CA HIS A 16 18.50 -6.88 19.61
C HIS A 16 17.51 -7.22 18.49
N PHE A 17 18.03 -7.65 17.34
CA PHE A 17 17.22 -8.16 16.25
C PHE A 17 16.48 -9.42 16.71
N ARG A 18 15.21 -9.55 16.30
CA ARG A 18 14.38 -10.72 16.62
C ARG A 18 14.58 -11.79 15.57
N TYR A 19 14.51 -13.05 15.98
CA TYR A 19 14.49 -14.18 15.06
C TYR A 19 13.54 -15.28 15.56
N ARG A 20 13.06 -16.12 14.64
CA ARG A 20 12.30 -17.35 14.92
C ARG A 20 13.03 -18.54 14.31
N GLY A 21 13.01 -19.68 15.00
CA GLY A 21 13.72 -20.90 14.59
C GLY A 21 14.72 -21.38 15.65
N PRO A 22 15.48 -22.46 15.37
CA PRO A 22 15.51 -23.17 14.09
C PRO A 22 14.23 -23.98 13.82
N LEU A 23 13.77 -23.97 12.57
CA LEU A 23 12.79 -24.92 12.05
C LEU A 23 13.49 -25.83 11.04
N ARG A 24 13.24 -27.14 11.11
CA ARG A 24 13.83 -28.08 10.17
C ARG A 24 12.96 -28.15 8.93
N GLN A 25 13.54 -27.80 7.79
CA GLN A 25 12.85 -27.76 6.50
C GLN A 25 13.73 -28.42 5.45
N ALA A 26 13.19 -29.44 4.78
CA ALA A 26 13.99 -30.41 4.03
C ALA A 26 15.22 -30.88 4.86
N HIS A 27 16.42 -30.68 4.32
CA HIS A 27 17.69 -31.05 4.95
C HIS A 27 18.36 -29.88 5.70
N PHE A 28 17.76 -28.70 5.74
CA PHE A 28 18.36 -27.49 6.34
C PHE A 28 17.68 -27.08 7.64
N ASP A 29 18.44 -26.32 8.45
CA ASP A 29 17.87 -25.54 9.53
C ASP A 29 17.56 -24.14 9.01
N THR A 30 16.33 -23.69 9.25
CA THR A 30 15.81 -22.42 8.73
C THR A 30 15.42 -21.49 9.88
N PHE A 31 15.53 -20.19 9.60
CA PHE A 31 15.23 -19.11 10.51
C PHE A 31 14.44 -18.03 9.77
N LEU A 32 13.65 -17.27 10.53
CA LEU A 32 13.06 -16.01 10.06
C LEU A 32 13.67 -14.89 10.90
N ILE A 33 14.28 -13.90 10.25
CA ILE A 33 14.97 -12.78 10.91
C ILE A 33 14.19 -11.49 10.66
N ASP A 34 13.99 -10.70 11.72
CA ASP A 34 13.36 -9.39 11.61
C ASP A 34 14.38 -8.36 11.11
N LEU A 35 14.36 -8.07 9.80
CA LEU A 35 15.19 -7.05 9.16
C LEU A 35 14.38 -5.83 8.72
N ALA A 36 13.17 -5.66 9.25
CA ALA A 36 12.25 -4.61 8.83
C ALA A 36 12.84 -3.20 9.05
N ASP A 37 13.62 -3.00 10.12
CA ASP A 37 14.18 -1.69 10.47
C ASP A 37 15.11 -1.09 9.41
N TRP A 38 15.58 -1.89 8.45
CA TRP A 38 16.45 -1.41 7.37
C TRP A 38 15.71 -0.66 6.26
N LYS A 39 14.37 -0.60 6.26
CA LYS A 39 13.58 0.13 5.24
C LYS A 39 13.91 -0.25 3.78
N LEU A 40 14.35 -1.50 3.58
CA LEU A 40 14.59 -2.12 2.27
C LEU A 40 13.47 -3.13 1.97
N SER A 41 13.53 -3.82 0.83
CA SER A 41 12.65 -4.92 0.44
C SER A 41 12.81 -6.21 1.29
N LEU A 42 13.21 -6.06 2.54
CA LEU A 42 13.35 -7.12 3.55
C LEU A 42 12.11 -7.10 4.45
N THR A 43 11.86 -8.09 5.28
CA THR A 43 10.63 -8.13 6.13
C THR A 43 10.97 -8.44 7.59
N ASP A 44 9.95 -8.36 8.46
CA ASP A 44 10.04 -8.85 9.84
C ASP A 44 10.10 -10.39 9.93
N GLN A 45 10.00 -11.06 8.76
CA GLN A 45 10.10 -12.50 8.60
C GLN A 45 11.05 -12.84 7.46
N THR A 46 12.19 -12.14 7.34
CA THR A 46 13.13 -12.38 6.24
C THR A 46 13.66 -13.82 6.32
N PRO A 47 13.46 -14.64 5.27
CA PRO A 47 13.89 -16.03 5.28
C PRO A 47 15.40 -16.18 5.32
N CYS A 48 15.87 -17.13 6.14
CA CYS A 48 17.27 -17.45 6.29
C CYS A 48 17.46 -18.97 6.37
N LEU A 49 18.30 -19.50 5.48
CA LEU A 49 18.65 -20.92 5.42
C LEU A 49 20.09 -21.09 5.88
N TRP A 50 20.33 -22.05 6.78
CA TRP A 50 21.64 -22.31 7.35
C TRP A 50 22.22 -23.63 6.84
N VAL A 51 23.35 -23.51 6.14
CA VAL A 51 24.12 -24.60 5.56
C VAL A 51 25.35 -24.87 6.42
N HIS A 52 25.22 -25.80 7.35
CA HIS A 52 26.28 -26.11 8.33
C HIS A 52 26.69 -27.59 8.40
N LYS A 53 25.88 -28.49 7.86
CA LYS A 53 26.12 -29.93 8.01
C LYS A 53 27.27 -30.41 7.12
N PRO A 54 28.12 -31.34 7.59
CA PRO A 54 29.23 -31.88 6.81
C PRO A 54 28.81 -32.55 5.49
N GLU A 55 27.60 -33.14 5.45
CA GLU A 55 27.03 -33.75 4.25
C GLU A 55 26.92 -32.74 3.10
N HIS A 56 26.42 -31.53 3.38
CA HIS A 56 26.31 -30.45 2.40
C HIS A 56 27.67 -29.88 1.95
N GLN A 57 28.70 -29.93 2.81
CA GLN A 57 30.04 -29.48 2.46
C GLN A 57 30.72 -30.39 1.42
N SER A 58 30.33 -31.66 1.40
CA SER A 58 30.88 -32.65 0.47
C SER A 58 30.23 -32.65 -0.91
N LEU A 59 29.09 -31.96 -1.06
CA LEU A 59 28.36 -31.85 -2.33
C LEU A 59 29.08 -30.93 -3.33
N ALA A 60 28.86 -31.17 -4.61
CA ALA A 60 29.21 -30.18 -5.62
C ALA A 60 28.32 -28.94 -5.45
N VAL A 61 28.87 -27.76 -5.77
CA VAL A 61 28.16 -26.47 -5.57
C VAL A 61 26.81 -26.42 -6.30
N PHE A 62 26.73 -27.03 -7.48
CA PHE A 62 25.49 -27.12 -8.24
C PHE A 62 24.43 -27.97 -7.53
N ASP A 63 24.81 -29.14 -7.01
CA ASP A 63 23.88 -30.02 -6.28
C ASP A 63 23.39 -29.35 -4.99
N LEU A 64 24.28 -28.65 -4.29
CA LEU A 64 23.91 -27.86 -3.11
C LEU A 64 22.92 -26.73 -3.46
N ALA A 65 23.12 -26.05 -4.59
CA ALA A 65 22.20 -25.01 -5.06
C ALA A 65 20.81 -25.58 -5.38
N GLU A 66 20.73 -26.77 -5.97
CA GLU A 66 19.48 -27.49 -6.24
C GLU A 66 18.76 -27.91 -4.94
N GLU A 67 19.49 -28.38 -3.93
CA GLU A 67 18.92 -28.69 -2.61
C GLU A 67 18.36 -27.45 -1.90
N VAL A 68 19.12 -26.34 -1.92
CA VAL A 68 18.65 -25.05 -1.40
C VAL A 68 17.37 -24.61 -2.12
N ARG A 69 17.32 -24.79 -3.45
CA ARG A 69 16.12 -24.47 -4.24
C ARG A 69 14.91 -25.28 -3.80
N ASP A 70 15.07 -26.59 -3.63
CA ASP A 70 13.98 -27.46 -3.23
C ASP A 70 13.46 -27.10 -1.83
N ALA A 71 14.35 -26.73 -0.91
CA ALA A 71 13.97 -26.25 0.42
C ALA A 71 13.18 -24.92 0.36
N VAL A 72 13.60 -23.97 -0.47
CA VAL A 72 12.90 -22.68 -0.68
C VAL A 72 11.50 -22.90 -1.26
N ARG A 73 11.37 -23.82 -2.22
CA ARG A 73 10.07 -24.17 -2.83
C ARG A 73 9.15 -24.87 -1.83
N GLU A 74 9.67 -25.79 -1.03
CA GLU A 74 8.91 -26.45 0.05
C GLU A 74 8.46 -25.45 1.12
N ALA A 75 9.24 -24.39 1.34
CA ALA A 75 8.92 -23.29 2.23
C ALA A 75 7.94 -22.25 1.70
N ASP A 76 7.54 -22.36 0.43
CA ASP A 76 6.66 -21.40 -0.24
C ASP A 76 7.22 -19.96 -0.26
N TRP A 77 8.54 -19.79 -0.26
CA TRP A 77 9.22 -18.48 -0.28
C TRP A 77 9.32 -17.89 -1.69
N HIS A 78 8.17 -17.62 -2.29
CA HIS A 78 8.06 -17.09 -3.64
C HIS A 78 8.04 -15.55 -3.63
N ALA A 79 9.14 -14.94 -4.12
CA ALA A 79 9.33 -13.47 -4.29
C ALA A 79 9.97 -12.68 -3.13
N GLU A 80 10.68 -13.33 -2.21
CA GLU A 80 11.45 -12.65 -1.17
C GLU A 80 12.97 -12.77 -1.39
N VAL A 81 13.73 -11.94 -0.67
CA VAL A 81 15.19 -12.10 -0.52
C VAL A 81 15.43 -13.21 0.51
N VAL A 82 16.10 -14.28 0.09
CA VAL A 82 16.48 -15.40 0.97
C VAL A 82 17.96 -15.29 1.32
N LEU A 83 18.26 -15.26 2.62
CA LEU A 83 19.63 -15.31 3.13
C LEU A 83 20.10 -16.75 3.21
N VAL A 84 21.29 -17.04 2.68
CA VAL A 84 21.93 -18.37 2.74
C VAL A 84 23.22 -18.23 3.53
N LEU A 85 23.21 -18.70 4.77
CA LEU A 85 24.37 -18.66 5.66
C LEU A 85 25.14 -19.97 5.54
N VAL A 86 26.44 -19.89 5.24
CA VAL A 86 27.30 -21.07 5.03
C VAL A 86 28.46 -21.09 6.02
N GLU A 87 28.74 -22.24 6.65
CA GLU A 87 29.80 -22.39 7.66
C GLU A 87 31.22 -22.61 7.07
N TRP A 88 31.36 -22.60 5.75
CA TRP A 88 32.63 -22.61 5.04
C TRP A 88 32.65 -21.52 3.95
N GLN A 89 33.83 -21.29 3.38
CA GLN A 89 34.02 -20.30 2.31
C GLN A 89 33.49 -20.85 0.97
N THR A 90 32.62 -20.09 0.30
CA THR A 90 31.94 -20.54 -0.93
C THR A 90 31.68 -19.40 -1.92
N ALA A 91 32.72 -18.98 -2.64
CA ALA A 91 32.60 -17.88 -3.61
C ALA A 91 31.65 -18.20 -4.80
N GLU A 92 31.54 -19.47 -5.19
CA GLU A 92 30.80 -19.89 -6.40
C GLU A 92 29.31 -20.15 -6.15
N LEU A 93 28.88 -20.30 -4.89
CA LEU A 93 27.51 -20.71 -4.56
C LEU A 93 26.47 -19.66 -4.98
N HIS A 94 26.80 -18.38 -4.87
CA HIS A 94 25.89 -17.30 -5.28
C HIS A 94 25.56 -17.36 -6.78
N GLU A 95 26.58 -17.52 -7.63
CA GLU A 95 26.39 -17.63 -9.07
C GLU A 95 25.68 -18.93 -9.46
N ALA A 96 25.96 -20.04 -8.75
CA ALA A 96 25.23 -21.29 -8.94
C ALA A 96 23.74 -21.16 -8.59
N LEU A 97 23.40 -20.50 -7.47
CA LEU A 97 22.01 -20.21 -7.10
C LEU A 97 21.33 -19.31 -8.13
N LYS A 98 21.99 -18.25 -8.58
CA LYS A 98 21.47 -17.39 -9.66
C LYS A 98 21.17 -18.19 -10.93
N ALA A 99 22.10 -19.03 -11.37
CA ALA A 99 21.92 -19.86 -12.56
C ALA A 99 20.76 -20.85 -12.41
N ALA A 100 20.66 -21.53 -11.26
CA ALA A 100 19.60 -22.50 -10.98
C ALA A 100 18.20 -21.87 -10.96
N PHE A 101 18.07 -20.62 -10.49
CA PHE A 101 16.78 -19.92 -10.37
C PHE A 101 16.36 -19.15 -11.63
N SER A 102 17.32 -18.73 -12.47
CA SER A 102 17.04 -18.00 -13.71
C SER A 102 16.18 -18.78 -14.71
N HIS A 103 16.24 -20.12 -14.69
CA HIS A 103 15.53 -20.99 -15.64
C HIS A 103 14.12 -21.40 -15.20
N ALA A 104 13.73 -21.12 -13.95
CA ALA A 104 12.51 -21.66 -13.35
C ALA A 104 11.33 -20.68 -13.27
N GLY A 105 11.47 -19.45 -13.80
CA GLY A 105 10.42 -18.43 -13.73
C GLY A 105 10.14 -17.91 -12.31
N HIS A 106 11.05 -18.19 -11.37
CA HIS A 106 10.98 -17.71 -9.99
C HIS A 106 11.83 -16.44 -9.83
N PHE A 107 11.28 -15.42 -9.17
CA PHE A 107 11.93 -14.11 -8.94
C PHE A 107 12.62 -14.02 -7.56
N THR A 108 12.89 -15.15 -6.91
CA THR A 108 13.53 -15.18 -5.58
C THR A 108 14.99 -14.76 -5.70
N GLN A 109 15.40 -13.79 -4.88
CA GLN A 109 16.78 -13.30 -4.84
C GLN A 109 17.53 -13.96 -3.69
N PHE A 110 18.79 -14.33 -3.92
CA PHE A 110 19.64 -14.94 -2.91
C PHE A 110 20.73 -13.97 -2.47
N ALA A 111 21.04 -13.99 -1.18
CA ALA A 111 22.28 -13.43 -0.67
C ALA A 111 23.01 -14.51 0.13
N VAL A 112 24.18 -14.90 -0.36
CA VAL A 112 25.06 -15.88 0.30
C VAL A 112 26.00 -15.14 1.23
N ILE A 113 26.06 -15.58 2.50
CA ILE A 113 27.01 -15.08 3.49
C ILE A 113 27.81 -16.26 4.00
N ASP A 114 29.06 -16.35 3.52
CA ASP A 114 29.98 -17.43 3.85
C ASP A 114 30.64 -17.24 5.22
N ALA A 115 31.41 -18.22 5.69
CA ALA A 115 32.02 -18.17 7.02
C ALA A 115 32.95 -16.97 7.26
N VAL A 116 33.63 -16.49 6.20
CA VAL A 116 34.54 -15.34 6.29
C VAL A 116 33.72 -14.05 6.44
N GLN A 117 32.68 -13.90 5.62
CA GLN A 117 31.77 -12.77 5.68
C GLN A 117 30.98 -12.76 6.99
N GLN A 118 30.54 -13.92 7.48
CA GLN A 118 29.85 -14.06 8.75
C GLN A 118 30.72 -13.55 9.92
N ARG A 119 32.02 -13.91 9.95
CA ARG A 119 32.97 -13.40 10.95
C ARG A 119 33.18 -11.90 10.82
N ALA A 120 33.37 -11.40 9.59
CA ALA A 120 33.53 -9.97 9.34
C ALA A 120 32.33 -9.15 9.84
N ILE A 121 31.10 -9.62 9.60
CA ILE A 121 29.87 -8.99 10.11
C ILE A 121 29.84 -9.04 11.64
N ALA A 122 30.15 -10.20 12.24
CA ALA A 122 30.08 -10.39 13.68
C ALA A 122 31.13 -9.58 14.46
N GLU A 123 32.29 -9.31 13.86
CA GLU A 123 33.39 -8.54 14.47
C GLU A 123 33.32 -7.04 14.16
N ALA A 124 32.56 -6.63 13.14
CA ALA A 124 32.46 -5.24 12.73
C ALA A 124 31.92 -4.32 13.84
N ALA A 125 32.36 -3.06 13.84
CA ALA A 125 31.80 -2.03 14.72
C ALA A 125 30.30 -1.81 14.46
N SER A 126 29.87 -1.92 13.19
CA SER A 126 28.46 -1.88 12.78
C SER A 126 28.12 -3.10 11.92
N PRO A 127 27.63 -4.21 12.54
CA PRO A 127 27.27 -5.43 11.84
C PRO A 127 26.23 -5.21 10.73
N SER A 128 25.19 -4.41 10.99
CA SER A 128 24.15 -4.10 10.00
C SER A 128 24.73 -3.43 8.76
N ARG A 129 25.64 -2.47 8.94
CA ARG A 129 26.24 -1.75 7.80
C ARG A 129 27.02 -2.70 6.89
N VAL A 130 27.89 -3.52 7.48
CA VAL A 130 28.69 -4.49 6.73
C VAL A 130 27.80 -5.51 6.04
N MET A 131 26.77 -6.02 6.72
CA MET A 131 25.83 -6.96 6.11
C MET A 131 25.05 -6.34 4.95
N GLN A 132 24.55 -5.11 5.11
CA GLN A 132 23.87 -4.39 4.02
C GLN A 132 24.78 -4.16 2.82
N ASP A 133 26.06 -3.83 3.04
CA ASP A 133 27.01 -3.63 1.95
C ASP A 133 27.17 -4.93 1.13
N TRP A 134 27.23 -6.09 1.79
CA TRP A 134 27.22 -7.40 1.11
C TRP A 134 25.93 -7.70 0.35
N LEU A 135 24.76 -7.33 0.90
CA LEU A 135 23.49 -7.50 0.20
C LEU A 135 23.44 -6.68 -1.09
N LEU A 136 23.91 -5.43 -1.03
CA LEU A 136 23.91 -4.49 -2.16
C LEU A 136 24.91 -4.87 -3.27
N GLU A 137 25.92 -5.68 -2.96
CA GLU A 137 26.82 -6.27 -3.96
C GLU A 137 26.19 -7.46 -4.69
N GLN A 138 25.31 -8.20 -4.00
CA GLN A 138 24.77 -9.47 -4.50
C GLN A 138 23.43 -9.31 -5.20
N ILE A 139 22.61 -8.37 -4.75
CA ILE A 139 21.22 -8.18 -5.16
C ILE A 139 21.07 -6.80 -5.85
N PRO A 140 20.37 -6.73 -7.00
CA PRO A 140 20.04 -5.48 -7.67
C PRO A 140 19.36 -4.45 -6.76
N LEU A 141 19.59 -3.16 -7.02
CA LEU A 141 18.97 -2.10 -6.23
C LEU A 141 17.45 -2.10 -6.39
N SER A 142 16.96 -2.37 -7.61
CA SER A 142 15.53 -2.47 -7.90
C SER A 142 14.81 -3.44 -6.95
N ASP A 143 15.46 -4.57 -6.64
CA ASP A 143 14.89 -5.68 -5.88
C ASP A 143 14.99 -5.45 -4.37
N LEU A 144 16.03 -4.73 -3.92
CA LEU A 144 16.17 -4.26 -2.54
C LEU A 144 15.37 -2.98 -2.24
N SER A 145 14.85 -2.29 -3.26
CA SER A 145 14.06 -1.08 -3.05
C SER A 145 12.71 -1.39 -2.40
N PRO A 146 12.23 -0.55 -1.46
CA PRO A 146 10.93 -0.76 -0.82
C PRO A 146 9.75 -0.20 -1.63
N TYR A 147 10.00 0.41 -2.80
CA TYR A 147 9.01 1.15 -3.57
C TYR A 147 8.09 0.22 -4.37
N GLU A 148 6.79 0.28 -4.10
CA GLU A 148 5.77 -0.58 -4.70
C GLU A 148 4.62 0.28 -5.25
N THR A 149 4.36 0.15 -6.56
CA THR A 149 3.41 0.98 -7.30
C THR A 149 2.10 0.27 -7.63
N GLY A 150 2.05 -1.06 -7.44
CA GLY A 150 0.91 -1.90 -7.83
C GLY A 150 0.19 -2.56 -6.66
N ARG A 151 0.93 -2.98 -5.63
CA ARG A 151 0.40 -3.77 -4.51
C ARG A 151 0.26 -2.93 -3.24
N PHE A 152 -0.51 -3.45 -2.28
CA PHE A 152 -0.52 -2.89 -0.93
C PHE A 152 0.81 -3.19 -0.24
N VAL A 153 1.22 -2.29 0.65
CA VAL A 153 2.47 -2.40 1.41
C VAL A 153 2.22 -2.55 2.90
N THR A 154 3.09 -3.27 3.58
CA THR A 154 3.11 -3.45 5.03
C THR A 154 4.54 -3.40 5.55
N GLY A 155 4.69 -3.37 6.87
CA GLY A 155 5.97 -3.46 7.55
C GLY A 155 6.86 -2.26 7.23
N ASN A 156 8.00 -2.53 6.64
CA ASN A 156 9.01 -1.52 6.36
C ASN A 156 8.83 -0.79 5.03
N ARG A 157 8.00 -1.34 4.13
CA ARG A 157 7.54 -0.65 2.92
C ARG A 157 6.38 0.31 3.21
N PHE A 158 5.87 0.33 4.44
CA PHE A 158 4.82 1.24 4.89
C PHE A 158 5.42 2.58 5.35
N PHE A 159 4.98 3.68 4.71
CA PHE A 159 5.45 5.05 4.97
C PHE A 159 4.29 6.04 5.10
N GLY A 160 4.52 7.11 5.87
CA GLY A 160 3.73 8.36 5.81
C GLY A 160 2.32 8.28 6.41
N ARG A 161 1.97 7.17 7.06
CA ARG A 161 0.67 6.90 7.68
C ARG A 161 0.80 6.42 9.12
N GLU A 162 1.97 6.62 9.74
CA GLU A 162 2.24 6.16 11.10
C GLU A 162 1.37 6.89 12.13
N PHE A 163 1.00 8.14 11.86
CA PHE A 163 0.08 8.89 12.73
C PHE A 163 -1.33 8.30 12.69
N ASP A 164 -1.86 8.08 11.48
CA ASP A 164 -3.20 7.50 11.25
C ASP A 164 -3.28 6.09 11.87
N LEU A 165 -2.26 5.26 11.63
CA LEU A 165 -2.14 3.93 12.21
C LEU A 165 -2.13 3.97 13.75
N LYS A 166 -1.34 4.86 14.35
CA LYS A 166 -1.27 5.02 15.81
C LYS A 166 -2.59 5.48 16.40
N GLN A 167 -3.32 6.35 15.71
CA GLN A 167 -4.65 6.80 16.13
C GLN A 167 -5.60 5.61 16.24
N ILE A 168 -5.70 4.80 15.18
CA ILE A 168 -6.57 3.62 15.12
C ILE A 168 -6.17 2.56 16.16
N LEU A 169 -4.87 2.34 16.36
CA LEU A 169 -4.35 1.36 17.33
C LEU A 169 -4.63 1.75 18.79
N ARG A 170 -4.62 3.06 19.11
CA ARG A 170 -4.87 3.55 20.48
C ARG A 170 -6.31 3.34 20.91
N GLN A 171 -7.25 3.55 20.00
CA GLN A 171 -8.69 3.43 20.27
C GLN A 171 -9.20 2.06 19.86
N GLN A 172 -8.94 1.05 20.68
CA GLN A 172 -9.24 -0.34 20.34
C GLN A 172 -10.74 -0.67 20.27
N HIS A 173 -11.63 0.21 20.73
CA HIS A 173 -13.08 -0.03 20.74
C HIS A 173 -13.86 0.74 19.70
N ASP A 174 -13.28 1.79 19.14
CA ASP A 174 -13.99 2.66 18.22
C ASP A 174 -13.96 2.08 16.81
N ASN A 175 -15.07 2.27 16.11
CA ASN A 175 -15.16 2.06 14.67
C ASN A 175 -14.45 3.21 13.94
N TYR A 176 -13.92 2.91 12.76
CA TYR A 176 -13.24 3.88 11.93
C TYR A 176 -13.77 3.86 10.49
N LEU A 177 -13.83 5.04 9.89
CA LEU A 177 -14.32 5.27 8.54
C LEU A 177 -13.21 5.98 7.76
N ILE A 178 -12.41 5.22 7.04
CA ILE A 178 -11.24 5.68 6.31
C ILE A 178 -11.66 6.09 4.90
N VAL A 179 -11.71 7.39 4.65
CA VAL A 179 -12.15 7.97 3.38
C VAL A 179 -10.93 8.44 2.61
N GLY A 180 -10.81 8.12 1.33
CA GLY A 180 -9.78 8.70 0.49
C GLY A 180 -9.70 8.09 -0.90
N VAL A 181 -8.95 8.73 -1.79
CA VAL A 181 -8.90 8.34 -3.20
C VAL A 181 -8.21 7.00 -3.45
N ARG A 182 -8.29 6.51 -4.69
CA ARG A 182 -7.62 5.27 -5.09
C ARG A 182 -6.11 5.46 -5.00
N ARG A 183 -5.41 4.45 -4.48
CA ARG A 183 -3.94 4.44 -4.30
C ARG A 183 -3.39 5.53 -3.36
N ILE A 184 -4.21 6.06 -2.46
CA ILE A 184 -3.78 6.98 -1.39
C ILE A 184 -3.17 6.25 -0.17
N GLY A 185 -3.27 4.91 -0.14
CA GLY A 185 -2.72 4.06 0.93
C GLY A 185 -3.75 3.42 1.86
N LYS A 186 -5.06 3.46 1.55
CA LYS A 186 -6.13 2.83 2.36
C LYS A 186 -5.88 1.34 2.65
N SER A 187 -5.76 0.52 1.61
CA SER A 187 -5.51 -0.91 1.74
C SER A 187 -4.19 -1.22 2.47
N SER A 188 -3.15 -0.42 2.24
CA SER A 188 -1.87 -0.55 2.94
C SER A 188 -2.00 -0.23 4.44
N LEU A 189 -2.78 0.80 4.79
CA LEU A 189 -3.09 1.14 6.18
C LEU A 189 -3.88 0.03 6.87
N LEU A 190 -4.91 -0.53 6.21
CA LEU A 190 -5.68 -1.65 6.75
C LEU A 190 -4.84 -2.91 6.96
N ARG A 191 -4.00 -3.27 5.97
CA ARG A 191 -3.13 -4.45 6.05
C ARG A 191 -2.03 -4.28 7.09
N GLU A 192 -1.44 -3.09 7.20
CA GLU A 192 -0.47 -2.80 8.25
C GLU A 192 -1.13 -2.80 9.64
N LEU A 193 -2.34 -2.28 9.76
CA LEU A 193 -3.13 -2.36 10.99
C LEU A 193 -3.39 -3.82 11.38
N GLN A 194 -3.83 -4.65 10.43
CA GLN A 194 -4.02 -6.09 10.64
C GLN A 194 -2.74 -6.71 11.21
N ARG A 195 -1.61 -6.51 10.52
CA ARG A 195 -0.30 -7.04 10.90
C ARG A 195 0.12 -6.60 12.32
N ARG A 196 -0.03 -5.31 12.65
CA ARG A 196 0.33 -4.77 13.98
C ARG A 196 -0.51 -5.35 15.09
N LEU A 197 -1.80 -5.52 14.84
CA LEU A 197 -2.69 -6.12 15.79
C LEU A 197 -2.39 -7.62 15.95
N ASP A 198 -2.13 -8.36 14.85
CA ASP A 198 -1.71 -9.77 14.88
C ASP A 198 -0.43 -9.98 15.71
N LEU A 199 0.55 -9.08 15.57
CA LEU A 199 1.77 -9.12 16.36
C LEU A 199 1.57 -8.78 17.85
N SER A 200 0.46 -8.12 18.19
CA SER A 200 0.14 -7.75 19.57
C SER A 200 -0.65 -8.85 20.29
N ASP A 201 -1.18 -9.83 19.57
CA ASP A 201 -1.91 -10.95 20.17
C ASP A 201 -0.94 -11.91 20.89
N PRO A 202 -1.37 -12.53 22.01
CA PRO A 202 -0.57 -13.55 22.69
C PRO A 202 -0.26 -14.73 21.76
N ALA A 203 0.98 -15.24 21.86
CA ALA A 203 1.42 -16.38 21.06
C ALA A 203 0.51 -17.60 21.31
N GLY A 204 -0.13 -18.11 20.26
CA GLY A 204 -1.00 -19.29 20.30
C GLY A 204 -2.51 -19.00 20.30
N GLU A 205 -2.93 -17.74 20.39
CA GLU A 205 -4.33 -17.36 20.15
C GLU A 205 -4.62 -17.23 18.65
N GLN A 206 -5.82 -17.63 18.22
CA GLN A 206 -6.24 -17.41 16.83
C GLN A 206 -6.52 -15.92 16.61
N PRO A 207 -6.04 -15.33 15.50
CA PRO A 207 -6.28 -13.92 15.22
C PRO A 207 -7.78 -13.67 15.04
N ARG A 208 -8.34 -12.79 15.88
CA ARG A 208 -9.78 -12.44 15.86
C ARG A 208 -10.05 -11.32 14.87
N ARG A 209 -9.62 -11.50 13.63
CA ARG A 209 -9.65 -10.46 12.59
C ARG A 209 -10.11 -11.03 11.27
N VAL A 210 -10.88 -10.23 10.53
CA VAL A 210 -11.36 -10.58 9.20
C VAL A 210 -11.05 -9.41 8.28
N TYR A 211 -10.39 -9.68 7.16
CA TYR A 211 -10.15 -8.69 6.12
C TYR A 211 -11.03 -9.03 4.93
N VAL A 212 -11.87 -8.10 4.49
CA VAL A 212 -12.75 -8.32 3.33
C VAL A 212 -12.48 -7.25 2.29
N ASP A 213 -12.19 -7.66 1.05
CA ASP A 213 -12.21 -6.76 -0.10
C ASP A 213 -13.65 -6.71 -0.64
N CYS A 214 -14.33 -5.59 -0.45
CA CYS A 214 -15.71 -5.43 -0.85
C CYS A 214 -15.89 -5.13 -2.35
N SER A 215 -14.80 -4.91 -3.10
CA SER A 215 -14.88 -4.60 -4.53
C SER A 215 -15.23 -5.81 -5.41
N VAL A 216 -14.99 -7.02 -4.92
CA VAL A 216 -15.24 -8.28 -5.65
C VAL A 216 -16.61 -8.91 -5.34
N LEU A 217 -17.34 -8.33 -4.38
CA LEU A 217 -18.61 -8.87 -3.90
C LEU A 217 -19.75 -8.53 -4.86
N GLN A 218 -20.63 -9.49 -5.11
CA GLN A 218 -21.79 -9.31 -6.00
C GLN A 218 -23.12 -9.24 -5.23
N SER A 219 -23.13 -9.63 -3.95
CA SER A 219 -24.32 -9.64 -3.11
C SER A 219 -23.99 -9.55 -1.62
N GLU A 220 -25.00 -9.22 -0.80
CA GLU A 220 -24.93 -9.31 0.66
C GLU A 220 -24.56 -10.73 1.13
N ASP A 221 -25.05 -11.77 0.45
CA ASP A 221 -24.77 -13.15 0.84
C ASP A 221 -23.29 -13.49 0.61
N ASP A 222 -22.66 -12.95 -0.43
CA ASP A 222 -21.23 -13.13 -0.69
C ASP A 222 -20.38 -12.47 0.40
N PHE A 223 -20.80 -11.29 0.87
CA PHE A 223 -20.17 -10.62 2.01
C PHE A 223 -20.12 -11.52 3.25
N TYR A 224 -21.26 -12.08 3.63
CA TYR A 224 -21.33 -12.98 4.79
C TYR A 224 -20.56 -14.29 4.58
N LYS A 225 -20.61 -14.87 3.38
CA LYS A 225 -19.84 -16.08 3.03
C LYS A 225 -18.34 -15.83 3.14
N GLU A 226 -17.86 -14.68 2.67
CA GLU A 226 -16.44 -14.31 2.76
C GLU A 226 -15.99 -14.27 4.23
N ILE A 227 -16.75 -13.59 5.10
CA ILE A 227 -16.48 -13.55 6.54
C ILE A 227 -16.47 -14.96 7.16
N ILE A 228 -17.48 -15.76 6.86
CA ILE A 228 -17.59 -17.12 7.41
C ILE A 228 -16.44 -18.00 6.93
N SER A 229 -16.03 -17.86 5.67
CA SER A 229 -14.94 -18.65 5.10
C SER A 229 -13.60 -18.41 5.80
N GLN A 230 -13.32 -17.18 6.23
CA GLN A 230 -12.08 -16.85 6.93
C GLN A 230 -12.08 -17.31 8.39
N LEU A 231 -13.24 -17.29 9.06
CA LEU A 231 -13.35 -17.65 10.48
C LEU A 231 -13.62 -19.13 10.72
N ASN A 232 -14.58 -19.71 9.99
CA ASN A 232 -14.97 -21.10 10.11
C ASN A 232 -15.70 -21.62 8.85
N PRO A 233 -14.97 -22.16 7.86
CA PRO A 233 -15.54 -22.67 6.61
C PRO A 233 -16.67 -23.70 6.78
N ARG A 234 -16.73 -24.39 7.93
CA ARG A 234 -17.75 -25.42 8.18
C ARG A 234 -19.15 -24.83 8.36
N ASP A 235 -19.25 -23.54 8.69
CA ASP A 235 -20.52 -22.86 8.90
C ASP A 235 -21.18 -22.38 7.59
N ILE A 236 -20.49 -22.45 6.43
CA ILE A 236 -21.02 -22.02 5.13
C ILE A 236 -22.33 -22.73 4.78
N LYS A 237 -22.37 -24.07 4.88
CA LYS A 237 -23.58 -24.86 4.59
C LYS A 237 -24.75 -24.52 5.50
N ARG A 238 -24.47 -24.11 6.74
CA ARG A 238 -25.50 -23.66 7.69
C ARG A 238 -26.04 -22.30 7.27
N PHE A 239 -25.14 -21.38 6.89
CA PHE A 239 -25.51 -20.07 6.38
C PHE A 239 -26.36 -20.17 5.11
N GLU A 240 -25.97 -20.98 4.13
CA GLU A 240 -26.72 -21.14 2.88
C GLU A 240 -28.19 -21.55 3.10
N ARG A 241 -28.45 -22.43 4.08
CA ARG A 241 -29.81 -22.86 4.44
C ARG A 241 -30.64 -21.78 5.13
N GLN A 242 -29.99 -20.78 5.73
CA GLN A 242 -30.62 -19.74 6.56
C GLN A 242 -30.41 -18.33 6.00
N SER A 243 -29.81 -18.18 4.82
CA SER A 243 -29.43 -16.92 4.17
C SER A 243 -30.62 -15.98 3.98
N GLN A 244 -31.81 -16.53 3.74
CA GLN A 244 -33.05 -15.78 3.60
C GLN A 244 -33.59 -15.20 4.92
N SER A 245 -33.02 -15.59 6.07
CA SER A 245 -33.46 -15.10 7.38
C SER A 245 -32.69 -13.86 7.80
N GLN A 246 -33.36 -12.70 7.78
CA GLN A 246 -32.77 -11.44 8.24
C GLN A 246 -32.39 -11.46 9.73
N ARG A 247 -33.18 -12.16 10.56
CA ARG A 247 -32.85 -12.37 11.98
C ARG A 247 -31.53 -13.12 12.15
N PHE A 248 -31.28 -14.13 11.30
CA PHE A 248 -30.04 -14.88 11.35
C PHE A 248 -28.83 -14.02 10.92
N LYS A 249 -28.97 -13.26 9.82
CA LYS A 249 -27.96 -12.29 9.36
C LYS A 249 -27.61 -11.26 10.45
N ALA A 250 -28.61 -10.68 11.10
CA ALA A 250 -28.42 -9.74 12.20
C ALA A 250 -27.69 -10.34 13.42
N GLN A 251 -27.85 -11.64 13.68
CA GLN A 251 -27.21 -12.34 14.80
C GLN A 251 -25.87 -12.99 14.45
N LEU A 252 -25.46 -12.96 13.18
CA LEU A 252 -24.29 -13.68 12.70
C LEU A 252 -23.01 -13.18 13.37
N PHE A 253 -22.82 -11.87 13.46
CA PHE A 253 -21.65 -11.28 14.12
C PHE A 253 -21.53 -11.74 15.59
N GLN A 254 -22.65 -11.85 16.31
CA GLN A 254 -22.68 -12.34 17.69
C GLN A 254 -22.27 -13.80 17.78
N TYR A 255 -22.84 -14.61 16.90
CA TYR A 255 -22.55 -16.03 16.80
C TYR A 255 -21.06 -16.29 16.51
N LEU A 256 -20.49 -15.54 15.55
CA LEU A 256 -19.08 -15.67 15.18
C LEU A 256 -18.15 -15.25 16.31
N ALA A 257 -18.42 -14.12 16.98
CA ALA A 257 -17.64 -13.68 18.13
C ALA A 257 -17.68 -14.68 19.29
N GLY A 258 -18.86 -15.26 19.57
CA GLY A 258 -19.00 -16.32 20.58
C GLY A 258 -18.16 -17.57 20.25
N ARG A 259 -18.01 -17.92 18.97
CA ARG A 259 -17.15 -19.04 18.54
C ARG A 259 -15.66 -18.73 18.61
N GLN A 260 -15.28 -17.49 18.32
CA GLN A 260 -13.89 -17.04 18.40
C GLN A 260 -13.45 -16.72 19.84
N GLY A 261 -14.37 -16.82 20.81
CA GLY A 261 -14.08 -16.60 22.23
C GLY A 261 -13.86 -15.12 22.58
N GLY A 262 -14.36 -14.19 21.77
CA GLY A 262 -14.21 -12.76 22.00
C GLY A 262 -14.59 -11.90 20.82
N ARG A 263 -14.45 -10.59 21.00
CA ARG A 263 -14.74 -9.59 19.97
C ARG A 263 -13.86 -9.76 18.73
N ILE A 264 -14.45 -9.60 17.55
CA ILE A 264 -13.77 -9.69 16.26
C ILE A 264 -13.61 -8.29 15.65
N THR A 265 -12.43 -8.00 15.07
CA THR A 265 -12.21 -6.78 14.29
C THR A 265 -12.38 -7.08 12.80
N TYR A 266 -13.28 -6.37 12.14
CA TYR A 266 -13.55 -6.47 10.71
C TYR A 266 -12.93 -5.28 9.98
N LEU A 267 -12.02 -5.58 9.05
CA LEU A 267 -11.35 -4.63 8.18
C LEU A 267 -11.98 -4.76 6.80
N LEU A 268 -12.84 -3.80 6.43
CA LEU A 268 -13.58 -3.84 5.17
C LEU A 268 -12.95 -2.82 4.22
N ASP A 269 -12.35 -3.28 3.13
CA ASP A 269 -11.70 -2.44 2.12
C ASP A 269 -12.61 -2.26 0.89
N GLU A 270 -12.46 -1.13 0.20
CA GLU A 270 -13.27 -0.75 -0.98
C GLU A 270 -14.79 -0.94 -0.76
N VAL A 271 -15.31 -0.47 0.38
CA VAL A 271 -16.73 -0.64 0.78
C VAL A 271 -17.72 0.05 -0.16
N ASP A 272 -17.26 0.98 -1.01
CA ASP A 272 -18.05 1.58 -2.08
C ASP A 272 -18.70 0.53 -2.97
N GLY A 273 -17.99 -0.58 -3.25
CA GLY A 273 -18.55 -1.70 -4.03
C GLY A 273 -19.79 -2.29 -3.36
N LEU A 274 -19.74 -2.51 -2.05
CA LEU A 274 -20.86 -3.02 -1.27
C LEU A 274 -22.02 -2.01 -1.19
N LEU A 275 -21.72 -0.73 -0.97
CA LEU A 275 -22.73 0.35 -0.92
C LEU A 275 -23.49 0.49 -2.25
N GLN A 276 -22.79 0.36 -3.38
CA GLN A 276 -23.41 0.44 -4.71
C GLN A 276 -24.35 -0.72 -5.01
N GLN A 277 -24.00 -1.94 -4.57
CA GLN A 277 -24.85 -3.12 -4.78
C GLN A 277 -26.14 -3.08 -3.95
N LEU A 278 -26.11 -2.39 -2.81
CA LEU A 278 -27.21 -2.40 -1.86
C LEU A 278 -28.29 -1.34 -2.13
N THR A 279 -28.01 -0.30 -2.93
CA THR A 279 -29.00 0.71 -3.40
C THR A 279 -30.06 1.12 -2.35
N GLY A 280 -29.62 1.51 -1.15
CA GLY A 280 -30.51 1.97 -0.08
C GLY A 280 -31.03 0.88 0.88
N ASP A 281 -30.79 -0.40 0.60
CA ASP A 281 -30.98 -1.49 1.56
C ASP A 281 -29.75 -1.60 2.47
N TYR A 282 -29.80 -0.95 3.62
CA TYR A 282 -28.68 -0.92 4.56
C TYR A 282 -28.73 -2.02 5.64
N HIS A 283 -29.46 -3.13 5.44
CA HIS A 283 -29.60 -4.20 6.44
C HIS A 283 -28.26 -4.70 7.00
N VAL A 284 -27.25 -4.87 6.15
CA VAL A 284 -25.89 -5.26 6.56
C VAL A 284 -25.28 -4.24 7.52
N PHE A 285 -25.37 -2.96 7.19
CA PHE A 285 -24.78 -1.88 7.98
C PHE A 285 -25.56 -1.63 9.29
N GLU A 286 -26.87 -1.87 9.30
CA GLU A 286 -27.64 -1.91 10.54
C GLU A 286 -27.17 -3.06 11.46
N ALA A 287 -26.97 -4.25 10.89
CA ALA A 287 -26.40 -5.37 11.65
C ALA A 287 -25.00 -5.06 12.19
N MET A 288 -24.15 -4.37 11.41
CA MET A 288 -22.85 -3.89 11.87
C MET A 288 -22.99 -2.91 13.04
N ARG A 289 -23.87 -1.90 12.90
CA ARG A 289 -24.12 -0.89 13.93
C ARG A 289 -24.55 -1.53 15.23
N HIS A 290 -25.48 -2.48 15.18
CA HIS A 290 -25.91 -3.25 16.34
C HIS A 290 -24.77 -4.07 16.96
N ALA A 291 -23.93 -4.70 16.13
CA ALA A 291 -22.82 -5.52 16.58
C ALA A 291 -21.67 -4.73 17.24
N SER A 292 -21.52 -3.45 16.87
CA SER A 292 -20.50 -2.53 17.39
C SER A 292 -21.00 -1.51 18.41
N ALA A 293 -22.21 -1.68 18.95
CA ALA A 293 -22.71 -0.85 20.05
C ALA A 293 -21.82 -0.95 21.30
N GLN A 294 -22.06 -0.14 22.34
CA GLN A 294 -21.33 -0.27 23.61
C GLN A 294 -21.45 -1.70 24.18
N ASP A 295 -20.33 -2.28 24.61
CA ASP A 295 -20.14 -3.71 24.95
C ASP A 295 -20.37 -4.70 23.79
N GLY A 296 -20.31 -4.20 22.56
CA GLY A 296 -20.46 -4.96 21.33
C GLY A 296 -19.35 -5.99 21.11
N TYR A 297 -19.67 -6.97 20.27
CA TYR A 297 -18.83 -8.12 19.96
C TYR A 297 -18.17 -8.01 18.57
N ALA A 298 -18.30 -6.85 17.92
CA ALA A 298 -17.60 -6.51 16.69
C ALA A 298 -16.98 -5.09 16.77
N ARG A 299 -15.87 -4.91 16.07
CA ARG A 299 -15.29 -3.60 15.75
C ARG A 299 -15.17 -3.52 14.23
N PHE A 300 -15.59 -2.41 13.62
CA PHE A 300 -15.54 -2.23 12.17
C PHE A 300 -14.61 -1.08 11.78
N ILE A 301 -13.76 -1.35 10.80
CA ILE A 301 -12.89 -0.36 10.18
C ILE A 301 -13.16 -0.43 8.68
N LEU A 302 -13.89 0.56 8.19
CA LEU A 302 -14.34 0.63 6.81
C LEU A 302 -13.40 1.54 6.04
N ALA A 303 -12.98 1.14 4.84
CA ALA A 303 -12.23 1.99 3.93
C ALA A 303 -12.94 2.11 2.59
N GLY A 304 -13.04 3.34 2.11
CA GLY A 304 -13.74 3.67 0.89
C GLY A 304 -13.40 5.06 0.37
N PHE A 305 -14.16 5.52 -0.62
CA PHE A 305 -14.06 6.86 -1.16
C PHE A 305 -15.41 7.55 -1.24
N ARG A 306 -16.03 7.65 -2.42
CA ARG A 306 -17.14 8.56 -2.70
C ARG A 306 -18.45 8.10 -2.10
N GLU A 307 -18.80 6.82 -2.26
CA GLU A 307 -20.06 6.30 -1.76
C GLU A 307 -20.03 6.20 -0.24
N LEU A 308 -18.87 5.83 0.31
CA LEU A 308 -18.66 5.89 1.76
C LEU A 308 -18.86 7.31 2.25
N ASP A 309 -18.06 8.28 1.75
CA ASP A 309 -18.11 9.69 2.13
C ASP A 309 -19.52 10.27 2.04
N ARG A 310 -20.21 10.04 0.92
CA ARG A 310 -21.61 10.47 0.74
C ARG A 310 -22.50 9.90 1.84
N THR A 311 -22.42 8.59 2.08
CA THR A 311 -23.29 7.90 3.05
C THR A 311 -23.02 8.34 4.48
N LEU A 312 -21.78 8.69 4.84
CA LEU A 312 -21.44 9.19 6.19
C LEU A 312 -22.17 10.47 6.57
N HIS A 313 -22.50 11.29 5.57
CA HIS A 313 -23.14 12.60 5.75
C HIS A 313 -24.68 12.56 5.63
N LEU A 314 -25.26 11.41 5.29
CA LEU A 314 -26.70 11.22 5.18
C LEU A 314 -27.29 10.75 6.52
N ILE A 315 -28.13 11.59 7.14
CA ILE A 315 -28.72 11.36 8.48
C ILE A 315 -29.49 10.04 8.56
N ASP A 316 -30.20 9.67 7.50
CA ASP A 316 -31.09 8.49 7.47
C ASP A 316 -30.35 7.17 7.15
N THR A 317 -29.03 7.12 7.40
CA THR A 317 -28.22 5.94 7.11
C THR A 317 -27.57 5.37 8.38
N PRO A 318 -27.38 4.06 8.47
CA PRO A 318 -26.67 3.44 9.59
C PRO A 318 -25.18 3.79 9.64
N LEU A 319 -24.64 4.50 8.66
CA LEU A 319 -23.25 4.97 8.70
C LEU A 319 -23.11 6.35 9.34
N TYR A 320 -24.21 7.10 9.53
CA TYR A 320 -24.20 8.41 10.17
C TYR A 320 -23.81 8.34 11.67
N HIS A 321 -22.67 8.91 12.06
CA HIS A 321 -22.06 8.72 13.40
C HIS A 321 -21.76 7.24 13.75
N PHE A 322 -21.48 6.41 12.75
CA PHE A 322 -21.11 5.00 12.98
C PHE A 322 -19.71 4.83 13.61
N GLY A 323 -18.81 5.77 13.35
CA GLY A 323 -17.43 5.72 13.82
C GLY A 323 -16.70 7.04 13.62
N ILE A 324 -15.39 7.02 13.89
CA ILE A 324 -14.50 8.17 13.71
C ILE A 324 -14.10 8.25 12.23
N GLU A 325 -14.38 9.37 11.60
CA GLU A 325 -13.95 9.66 10.24
C GLU A 325 -12.44 9.96 10.20
N LEU A 326 -11.75 9.34 9.24
CA LEU A 326 -10.33 9.54 8.98
C LEU A 326 -10.12 9.73 7.47
N THR A 327 -10.00 10.99 7.05
CA THR A 327 -9.78 11.34 5.64
C THR A 327 -8.29 11.27 5.29
N LEU A 328 -7.93 10.37 4.37
CA LEU A 328 -6.57 10.25 3.84
C LEU A 328 -6.40 11.12 2.59
N GLY A 329 -5.61 12.19 2.73
CA GLY A 329 -5.11 13.00 1.61
C GLY A 329 -3.68 12.63 1.20
N PRO A 330 -3.09 13.33 0.22
CA PRO A 330 -1.68 13.16 -0.16
C PRO A 330 -0.72 13.32 1.03
N PHE A 331 0.48 12.77 0.92
CA PHE A 331 1.52 12.92 1.94
C PHE A 331 1.92 14.37 2.12
N LYS A 332 2.28 14.72 3.36
CA LYS A 332 2.94 15.99 3.65
C LYS A 332 4.40 15.90 3.24
N LEU A 333 5.05 17.06 3.10
CA LEU A 333 6.47 17.13 2.74
C LEU A 333 7.36 16.28 3.66
N ASP A 334 7.08 16.25 4.96
CA ASP A 334 7.85 15.45 5.93
C ASP A 334 7.71 13.94 5.70
N ASP A 335 6.53 13.49 5.27
CA ASP A 335 6.27 12.07 4.96
C ASP A 335 6.96 11.68 3.64
N VAL A 336 6.92 12.57 2.64
CA VAL A 336 7.68 12.41 1.39
C VAL A 336 9.18 12.40 1.67
N ARG A 337 9.68 13.28 2.55
CA ARG A 337 11.09 13.30 2.95
C ARG A 337 11.51 11.92 3.46
N LYS A 338 10.79 11.33 4.40
CA LYS A 338 11.10 10.00 4.94
C LYS A 338 11.09 8.92 3.86
N MET A 339 10.03 8.91 3.04
CA MET A 339 9.87 7.96 1.95
C MET A 339 11.00 8.01 0.92
N VAL A 340 11.54 9.20 0.66
CA VAL A 340 12.67 9.40 -0.27
C VAL A 340 13.99 9.09 0.44
N THR A 341 14.26 9.71 1.58
CA THR A 341 15.61 9.69 2.15
C THR A 341 15.94 8.40 2.88
N GLU A 342 15.00 7.80 3.61
CA GLU A 342 15.30 6.60 4.41
C GLU A 342 15.72 5.42 3.53
N PRO A 343 14.99 5.05 2.46
CA PRO A 343 15.42 3.94 1.61
C PRO A 343 16.70 4.23 0.84
N LEU A 344 16.84 5.43 0.28
CA LEU A 344 18.03 5.80 -0.50
C LEU A 344 19.30 5.77 0.33
N ASP A 345 19.25 6.20 1.60
CA ASP A 345 20.39 6.11 2.52
C ASP A 345 20.79 4.65 2.80
N GLN A 346 19.79 3.77 2.95
CA GLN A 346 20.00 2.35 3.22
C GLN A 346 20.54 1.62 1.97
N LEU A 347 20.14 2.07 0.78
CA LEU A 347 20.69 1.64 -0.51
C LEU A 347 22.05 2.27 -0.87
N ARG A 348 22.66 3.05 0.04
CA ARG A 348 23.94 3.75 -0.15
C ARG A 348 23.94 4.75 -1.30
N ILE A 349 22.81 5.38 -1.56
CA ILE A 349 22.67 6.44 -2.56
C ILE A 349 22.82 7.79 -1.88
N LYS A 350 23.87 8.53 -2.26
CA LYS A 350 24.13 9.87 -1.73
C LYS A 350 23.29 10.90 -2.48
N LEU A 351 22.54 11.71 -1.74
CA LEU A 351 21.81 12.86 -2.27
C LEU A 351 22.70 14.11 -2.17
N GLU A 352 23.03 14.76 -3.29
CA GLU A 352 23.90 15.96 -3.28
C GLU A 352 23.23 17.16 -2.59
N HIS A 353 21.98 17.43 -2.96
CA HIS A 353 21.15 18.51 -2.40
C HIS A 353 19.87 17.92 -1.83
N ARG A 354 20.00 17.21 -0.70
CA ARG A 354 18.92 16.39 -0.10
C ARG A 354 17.56 17.11 -0.04
N GLU A 355 17.51 18.30 0.58
CA GLU A 355 16.24 19.01 0.75
C GLU A 355 15.68 19.54 -0.56
N GLU A 356 16.53 19.97 -1.49
CA GLU A 356 16.10 20.44 -2.81
C GLU A 356 15.49 19.29 -3.63
N ILE A 357 16.13 18.12 -3.63
CA ILE A 357 15.63 16.91 -4.30
C ILE A 357 14.26 16.50 -3.72
N VAL A 358 14.14 16.44 -2.40
CA VAL A 358 12.87 16.10 -1.73
C VAL A 358 11.78 17.11 -2.08
N GLN A 359 12.11 18.41 -2.05
CA GLN A 359 11.17 19.48 -2.38
C GLN A 359 10.70 19.38 -3.84
N HIS A 360 11.61 19.08 -4.76
CA HIS A 360 11.30 18.92 -6.18
C HIS A 360 10.38 17.71 -6.43
N ILE A 361 10.72 16.54 -5.86
CA ILE A 361 9.86 15.34 -5.93
C ILE A 361 8.48 15.65 -5.34
N TYR A 362 8.41 16.36 -4.21
CA TYR A 362 7.14 16.76 -3.61
C TYR A 362 6.32 17.67 -4.54
N GLN A 363 6.94 18.65 -5.18
CA GLN A 363 6.26 19.57 -6.10
C GLN A 363 5.73 18.86 -7.36
N GLU A 364 6.49 17.92 -7.90
CA GLU A 364 6.10 17.19 -9.12
C GLU A 364 5.07 16.08 -8.88
N THR A 365 5.00 15.56 -7.67
CA THR A 365 4.07 14.48 -7.30
C THR A 365 2.88 14.95 -6.47
N ALA A 366 2.90 16.21 -6.02
CA ALA A 366 2.00 16.77 -5.00
C ALA A 366 1.89 15.91 -3.72
N GLY A 367 2.90 15.10 -3.43
CA GLY A 367 2.89 14.14 -2.32
C GLY A 367 1.94 12.95 -2.52
N HIS A 368 1.43 12.70 -3.72
CA HIS A 368 0.60 11.52 -3.95
C HIS A 368 1.45 10.25 -3.76
N PRO A 369 1.13 9.36 -2.80
CA PRO A 369 2.02 8.25 -2.40
C PRO A 369 2.48 7.42 -3.58
N ASN A 370 1.54 6.98 -4.42
CA ASN A 370 1.82 6.18 -5.61
C ASN A 370 2.74 6.87 -6.63
N LEU A 371 2.63 8.20 -6.80
CA LEU A 371 3.50 8.95 -7.71
C LEU A 371 4.90 9.10 -7.13
N VAL A 372 5.01 9.37 -5.82
CA VAL A 372 6.31 9.42 -5.12
C VAL A 372 7.06 8.10 -5.24
N GLN A 373 6.38 6.96 -5.04
CA GLN A 373 7.02 5.64 -5.17
C GLN A 373 7.52 5.41 -6.59
N PHE A 374 6.66 5.68 -7.58
CA PHE A 374 7.00 5.51 -8.98
C PHE A 374 8.21 6.36 -9.34
N TYR A 375 8.20 7.63 -8.91
CA TYR A 375 9.30 8.56 -9.15
C TYR A 375 10.61 8.02 -8.57
N CYS A 376 10.61 7.59 -7.31
CA CYS A 376 11.81 7.05 -6.67
C CYS A 376 12.29 5.76 -7.33
N LYS A 377 11.37 4.90 -7.77
CA LYS A 377 11.69 3.67 -8.50
C LYS A 377 12.37 3.99 -9.84
N SER A 378 11.82 4.91 -10.64
CA SER A 378 12.43 5.34 -11.90
C SER A 378 13.84 5.91 -11.71
N LEU A 379 14.06 6.68 -10.65
CA LEU A 379 15.40 7.19 -10.30
C LEU A 379 16.37 6.06 -9.96
N LEU A 380 15.93 5.04 -9.21
CA LEU A 380 16.76 3.89 -8.88
C LEU A 380 17.17 3.10 -10.13
N ASP A 381 16.21 2.84 -11.02
CA ASP A 381 16.46 2.11 -12.27
C ASP A 381 17.50 2.85 -13.14
N GLN A 382 17.43 4.19 -13.20
CA GLN A 382 18.42 5.03 -13.91
C GLN A 382 19.81 4.98 -13.25
N LEU A 383 19.88 5.06 -11.92
CA LEU A 383 21.15 4.98 -11.19
C LEU A 383 21.79 3.61 -11.35
N GLU A 384 21.00 2.55 -11.35
CA GLU A 384 21.45 1.18 -11.60
C GLU A 384 22.00 1.00 -13.03
N GLY A 385 21.26 1.47 -14.03
CA GLY A 385 21.70 1.43 -15.43
C GLY A 385 23.00 2.22 -15.69
N THR A 386 23.21 3.32 -14.96
CA THR A 386 24.44 4.13 -15.06
C THR A 386 25.53 3.75 -14.05
N LYS A 387 25.29 2.74 -13.20
CA LYS A 387 26.17 2.30 -12.11
C LYS A 387 26.61 3.45 -11.18
N ARG A 388 25.76 4.46 -11.00
CA ARG A 388 26.00 5.58 -10.09
C ARG A 388 25.35 5.31 -8.73
N ARG A 389 25.91 5.96 -7.70
CA ARG A 389 25.41 5.95 -6.32
C ARG A 389 25.23 7.37 -5.77
N ILE A 390 25.13 8.35 -6.67
CA ILE A 390 24.95 9.76 -6.35
C ILE A 390 23.75 10.24 -7.17
N LEU A 391 22.76 10.80 -6.48
CA LEU A 391 21.59 11.43 -7.08
C LEU A 391 21.72 12.95 -7.00
N SER A 392 21.63 13.58 -8.16
CA SER A 392 21.68 15.04 -8.34
C SER A 392 20.32 15.58 -8.79
N VAL A 393 20.14 16.90 -8.74
CA VAL A 393 18.90 17.56 -9.24
C VAL A 393 18.72 17.35 -10.76
N ALA A 394 19.82 17.24 -11.51
CA ALA A 394 19.76 16.99 -12.95
C ALA A 394 19.13 15.64 -13.31
N ASP A 395 19.24 14.64 -12.42
CA ASP A 395 18.63 13.32 -12.63
C ASP A 395 17.10 13.36 -12.54
N LEU A 396 16.54 14.36 -11.85
CA LEU A 396 15.08 14.53 -11.69
C LEU A 396 14.40 14.92 -13.01
N GLN A 397 15.07 15.75 -13.82
CA GLN A 397 14.53 16.18 -15.12
C GLN A 397 14.28 15.01 -16.07
N VAL A 398 15.08 13.94 -15.97
CA VAL A 398 14.92 12.75 -16.81
C VAL A 398 13.61 12.02 -16.50
N VAL A 399 13.21 11.97 -15.23
CA VAL A 399 11.94 11.34 -14.81
C VAL A 399 10.74 12.20 -15.20
N TYR A 400 10.89 13.52 -15.20
CA TYR A 400 9.84 14.43 -15.69
C TYR A 400 9.52 14.20 -17.18
N ASP A 401 10.54 13.92 -17.98
CA ASP A 401 10.41 13.65 -19.42
C ASP A 401 10.12 12.17 -19.73
N ASP A 402 10.10 11.31 -18.71
CA ASP A 402 9.79 9.89 -18.87
C ASP A 402 8.32 9.69 -19.30
N ASN A 403 8.15 8.99 -20.43
CA ASN A 403 6.84 8.66 -20.97
C ASN A 403 6.04 7.73 -20.05
N ASP A 404 6.71 6.86 -19.29
CA ASP A 404 6.04 5.94 -18.39
C ASP A 404 5.50 6.67 -17.15
N PHE A 405 6.29 7.58 -16.56
CA PHE A 405 5.80 8.50 -15.51
C PHE A 405 4.61 9.34 -15.99
N ARG A 406 4.74 9.95 -17.17
CA ARG A 406 3.68 10.74 -17.81
C ARG A 406 2.39 9.91 -17.96
N ARG A 407 2.48 8.71 -18.53
CA ARG A 407 1.32 7.80 -18.68
C ARG A 407 0.71 7.45 -17.32
N PHE A 408 1.55 7.19 -16.33
CA PHE A 408 1.12 6.83 -14.98
C PHE A 408 0.40 7.98 -14.25
N LEU A 409 0.88 9.21 -14.41
CA LEU A 409 0.23 10.42 -13.92
C LEU A 409 -1.16 10.59 -14.56
N MET A 410 -1.28 10.44 -15.88
CA MET A 410 -2.58 10.50 -16.57
C MET A 410 -3.53 9.42 -16.08
N GLN A 411 -3.06 8.18 -15.95
CA GLN A 411 -3.87 7.07 -15.46
C GLN A 411 -4.35 7.33 -14.02
N THR A 412 -3.49 7.89 -13.17
CA THR A 412 -3.83 8.26 -11.79
C THR A 412 -4.90 9.35 -11.77
N PHE A 413 -4.79 10.38 -12.61
CA PHE A 413 -5.81 11.43 -12.74
C PHE A 413 -7.15 10.86 -13.22
N LEU A 414 -7.16 10.11 -14.32
CA LEU A 414 -8.38 9.59 -14.92
C LEU A 414 -9.09 8.57 -14.00
N SER A 415 -8.34 7.73 -13.28
CA SER A 415 -8.91 6.73 -12.38
C SER A 415 -9.53 7.33 -11.12
N ASN A 416 -9.12 8.53 -10.73
CA ASN A 416 -9.56 9.19 -9.51
C ASN A 416 -10.58 10.30 -9.75
N THR A 417 -10.97 10.57 -11.00
CA THR A 417 -11.87 11.70 -11.33
C THR A 417 -13.13 11.28 -12.08
N LEU A 418 -14.24 11.92 -11.75
CA LEU A 418 -15.54 11.81 -12.42
C LEU A 418 -15.68 12.80 -13.60
N PRO A 419 -16.68 12.63 -14.49
CA PRO A 419 -16.86 13.52 -15.64
C PRO A 419 -16.91 15.01 -15.30
N LEU A 420 -17.65 15.43 -14.26
CA LEU A 420 -17.70 16.84 -13.83
C LEU A 420 -16.33 17.34 -13.35
N GLU A 421 -15.66 16.56 -12.51
CA GLU A 421 -14.33 16.87 -11.98
C GLU A 421 -13.30 17.02 -13.11
N ARG A 422 -13.35 16.15 -14.13
CA ARG A 422 -12.54 16.26 -15.35
C ARG A 422 -12.85 17.52 -16.13
N ALA A 423 -14.14 17.86 -16.30
CA ALA A 423 -14.56 19.07 -16.99
C ALA A 423 -14.03 20.33 -16.29
N ILE A 424 -14.08 20.37 -14.95
CA ILE A 424 -13.48 21.45 -14.14
C ILE A 424 -11.98 21.58 -14.44
N VAL A 425 -11.25 20.46 -14.37
CA VAL A 425 -9.80 20.49 -14.60
C VAL A 425 -9.47 20.92 -16.04
N PHE A 426 -10.17 20.43 -17.06
CA PHE A 426 -9.94 20.85 -18.44
C PHE A 426 -10.26 22.33 -18.67
N ALA A 427 -11.34 22.84 -18.07
CA ALA A 427 -11.69 24.26 -18.13
C ALA A 427 -10.62 25.14 -17.46
N MET A 428 -10.11 24.71 -16.30
CA MET A 428 -8.99 25.38 -15.63
C MET A 428 -7.75 25.37 -16.51
N VAL A 429 -7.29 24.20 -16.98
CA VAL A 429 -6.07 24.07 -17.81
C VAL A 429 -6.13 24.94 -19.06
N ALA A 430 -7.29 25.09 -19.69
CA ALA A 430 -7.47 25.93 -20.87
C ALA A 430 -7.25 27.44 -20.62
N THR A 431 -7.17 27.87 -19.36
CA THR A 431 -7.01 29.27 -18.94
C THR A 431 -5.80 29.51 -18.05
N ILE A 432 -4.97 28.50 -17.83
CA ILE A 432 -3.75 28.62 -17.03
C ILE A 432 -2.67 29.29 -17.88
N ASP A 433 -2.26 30.48 -17.46
CA ASP A 433 -1.12 31.20 -18.06
C ASP A 433 0.20 30.89 -17.33
N ALA A 434 0.12 30.55 -16.04
CA ALA A 434 1.28 30.23 -15.20
C ALA A 434 0.96 29.13 -14.18
N PRO A 435 1.95 28.31 -13.74
CA PRO A 435 1.72 27.23 -12.76
C PRO A 435 1.03 27.65 -11.46
N GLU A 436 1.25 28.90 -11.03
CA GLU A 436 0.68 29.48 -9.80
C GLU A 436 -0.71 30.11 -10.00
N THR A 437 -1.34 29.92 -11.17
CA THR A 437 -2.68 30.44 -11.44
C THR A 437 -3.68 29.81 -10.48
N THR A 438 -4.47 30.67 -9.83
CA THR A 438 -5.49 30.25 -8.86
C THR A 438 -6.88 30.70 -9.32
N PHE A 439 -7.90 29.92 -8.96
CA PHE A 439 -9.29 30.12 -9.37
C PHE A 439 -10.22 30.08 -8.15
N SER A 440 -11.15 31.01 -8.06
CA SER A 440 -12.30 30.96 -7.16
C SER A 440 -13.41 30.09 -7.76
N LEU A 441 -14.34 29.60 -6.93
CA LEU A 441 -15.50 28.85 -7.42
C LEU A 441 -16.29 29.63 -8.49
N LYS A 442 -16.41 30.95 -8.33
CA LYS A 442 -17.09 31.83 -9.30
C LYS A 442 -16.38 31.85 -10.65
N GLU A 443 -15.05 31.86 -10.66
CA GLU A 443 -14.26 31.84 -11.90
C GLU A 443 -14.37 30.47 -12.59
N ILE A 444 -14.34 29.38 -11.82
CA ILE A 444 -14.55 28.02 -12.34
C ILE A 444 -15.94 27.91 -12.95
N ASP A 445 -16.99 28.30 -12.23
CA ASP A 445 -18.38 28.28 -12.70
C ASP A 445 -18.57 29.10 -13.99
N ALA A 446 -18.01 30.31 -14.05
CA ALA A 446 -18.06 31.13 -15.25
C ALA A 446 -17.39 30.45 -16.46
N GLU A 447 -16.28 29.73 -16.23
CA GLU A 447 -15.53 29.03 -17.28
C GLU A 447 -16.24 27.77 -17.78
N LEU A 448 -16.94 27.05 -16.89
CA LEU A 448 -17.87 25.97 -17.26
C LEU A 448 -19.05 26.52 -18.07
N GLY A 449 -19.65 27.62 -17.61
CA GLY A 449 -20.78 28.28 -18.26
C GLY A 449 -20.46 28.76 -19.68
N ARG A 450 -19.26 29.32 -19.91
CA ARG A 450 -18.76 29.69 -21.25
C ARG A 450 -18.72 28.49 -22.20
N ARG A 451 -18.48 27.29 -21.70
CA ARG A 451 -18.49 26.03 -22.47
C ARG A 451 -19.83 25.28 -22.39
N SER A 452 -20.90 26.00 -22.06
CA SER A 452 -22.27 25.49 -22.02
C SER A 452 -22.48 24.32 -21.06
N LEU A 453 -21.79 24.34 -19.91
CA LEU A 453 -22.04 23.43 -18.80
C LEU A 453 -22.50 24.26 -17.60
N GLN A 454 -23.75 24.06 -17.17
CA GLN A 454 -24.34 24.68 -15.99
C GLN A 454 -24.41 23.61 -14.89
N VAL A 455 -23.98 23.95 -13.68
CA VAL A 455 -23.85 23.02 -12.57
C VAL A 455 -24.38 23.69 -11.30
N GLU A 456 -25.05 22.94 -10.44
CA GLU A 456 -25.48 23.48 -9.16
C GLU A 456 -24.29 23.77 -8.24
N LEU A 457 -24.44 24.77 -7.35
CA LEU A 457 -23.36 25.15 -6.44
C LEU A 457 -22.93 24.02 -5.51
N SER A 458 -23.88 23.20 -5.04
CA SER A 458 -23.61 22.01 -4.22
C SER A 458 -22.71 21.03 -4.96
N GLN A 459 -23.09 20.65 -6.18
CA GLN A 459 -22.34 19.74 -7.04
C GLN A 459 -20.96 20.28 -7.39
N LEU A 460 -20.86 21.58 -7.70
CA LEU A 460 -19.58 22.23 -7.98
C LEU A 460 -18.65 22.19 -6.75
N ASN A 461 -19.19 22.50 -5.57
CA ASN A 461 -18.41 22.48 -4.33
C ASN A 461 -17.92 21.07 -4.00
N THR A 462 -18.80 20.06 -4.05
CA THR A 462 -18.44 18.65 -3.85
C THR A 462 -17.38 18.18 -4.86
N ALA A 463 -17.52 18.56 -6.14
CA ALA A 463 -16.53 18.20 -7.15
C ALA A 463 -15.15 18.83 -6.88
N CYS A 464 -15.11 20.09 -6.44
CA CYS A 464 -13.88 20.75 -6.03
C CYS A 464 -13.27 20.12 -4.77
N ASP A 465 -14.07 19.77 -3.77
CA ASP A 465 -13.61 19.11 -2.54
C ASP A 465 -13.05 17.72 -2.83
N ASN A 466 -13.70 16.94 -3.71
CA ASN A 466 -13.19 15.67 -4.21
C ASN A 466 -11.85 15.81 -4.93
N LEU A 467 -11.70 16.85 -5.77
CA LEU A 467 -10.45 17.14 -6.48
C LEU A 467 -9.32 17.54 -5.52
N VAL A 468 -9.64 18.20 -4.40
CA VAL A 468 -8.68 18.50 -3.33
C VAL A 468 -8.28 17.22 -2.61
N THR A 469 -9.23 16.39 -2.22
CA THR A 469 -8.98 15.08 -1.59
C THR A 469 -8.15 14.17 -2.51
N ALA A 470 -8.39 14.24 -3.83
CA ALA A 470 -7.62 13.53 -4.85
C ALA A 470 -6.20 14.06 -5.05
N GLY A 471 -5.85 15.21 -4.46
CA GLY A 471 -4.58 15.87 -4.67
C GLY A 471 -4.42 16.43 -6.07
N VAL A 472 -5.49 16.56 -6.86
CA VAL A 472 -5.47 17.18 -8.19
C VAL A 472 -5.50 18.70 -8.06
N LEU A 473 -6.29 19.20 -7.11
CA LEU A 473 -6.31 20.61 -6.71
C LEU A 473 -5.68 20.78 -5.33
N THR A 474 -5.06 21.92 -5.11
CA THR A 474 -4.75 22.41 -3.76
C THR A 474 -5.68 23.59 -3.46
N GLY A 475 -6.31 23.55 -2.30
CA GLY A 475 -7.24 24.59 -1.89
C GLY A 475 -8.19 24.14 -0.78
N PRO A 476 -9.03 25.06 -0.28
CA PRO A 476 -9.04 26.48 -0.61
C PRO A 476 -8.23 27.31 0.41
N LYS A 477 -6.97 27.63 0.11
CA LYS A 477 -6.30 28.74 0.81
C LYS A 477 -6.93 30.04 0.28
N GLN A 478 -7.50 30.86 1.15
CA GLN A 478 -8.19 32.10 0.78
C GLN A 478 -9.33 31.92 -0.24
N LYS A 479 -10.09 30.81 -0.17
CA LYS A 479 -11.21 30.50 -1.10
C LYS A 479 -10.80 30.39 -2.58
N ARG A 480 -9.53 30.05 -2.87
CA ARG A 480 -9.03 29.80 -4.22
C ARG A 480 -8.38 28.43 -4.33
N TYR A 481 -8.51 27.83 -5.50
CA TYR A 481 -7.98 26.53 -5.91
C TYR A 481 -6.87 26.72 -6.93
N ARG A 482 -5.86 25.85 -6.93
CA ARG A 482 -4.88 25.73 -8.02
C ARG A 482 -4.63 24.26 -8.32
N LEU A 483 -4.10 23.95 -9.50
CA LEU A 483 -3.62 22.59 -9.77
C LEU A 483 -2.44 22.25 -8.85
N SER A 484 -2.46 21.04 -8.28
CA SER A 484 -1.39 20.59 -7.40
C SER A 484 -0.14 20.16 -8.14
N ILE A 485 -0.31 19.61 -9.35
CA ILE A 485 0.77 19.06 -10.17
C ILE A 485 0.85 19.87 -11.47
N PRO A 486 1.83 20.77 -11.64
CA PRO A 486 1.98 21.57 -12.85
C PRO A 486 2.15 20.73 -14.12
N LEU A 487 2.90 19.62 -14.03
CA LEU A 487 3.10 18.68 -15.15
C LEU A 487 1.76 18.17 -15.72
N LEU A 488 0.77 17.90 -14.87
CA LEU A 488 -0.56 17.45 -15.30
C LEU A 488 -1.19 18.47 -16.26
N ALA A 489 -1.07 19.77 -15.98
CA ALA A 489 -1.59 20.82 -16.84
C ALA A 489 -0.91 20.82 -18.21
N THR A 490 0.43 20.77 -18.21
CA THR A 490 1.23 20.73 -19.44
C THR A 490 0.88 19.52 -20.29
N MET A 491 0.84 18.34 -19.67
CA MET A 491 0.49 17.09 -20.31
C MET A 491 -0.90 17.11 -20.94
N LEU A 492 -1.90 17.62 -20.22
CA LEU A 492 -3.27 17.69 -20.73
C LEU A 492 -3.37 18.63 -21.93
N ALA A 493 -2.64 19.75 -21.92
CA ALA A 493 -2.60 20.69 -23.03
C ALA A 493 -1.85 20.16 -24.26
N GLU A 494 -0.77 19.38 -24.05
CA GLU A 494 0.02 18.78 -25.14
C GLU A 494 -0.66 17.56 -25.76
N THR A 495 -1.28 16.71 -24.93
CA THR A 495 -1.80 15.40 -25.36
C THR A 495 -3.19 15.51 -25.98
N TYR A 496 -4.00 16.48 -25.54
CA TYR A 496 -5.40 16.56 -25.91
C TYR A 496 -5.78 17.95 -26.41
N SER A 497 -6.69 17.98 -27.39
CA SER A 497 -7.51 19.18 -27.61
C SER A 497 -8.42 19.36 -26.40
N LEU A 498 -8.14 20.36 -25.58
CA LEU A 498 -8.86 20.63 -24.32
C LEU A 498 -10.37 20.80 -24.55
N ASP A 499 -10.77 21.49 -25.62
CA ASP A 499 -12.19 21.65 -25.99
C ASP A 499 -12.86 20.32 -26.35
N PHE A 500 -12.13 19.42 -27.01
CA PHE A 500 -12.64 18.09 -27.36
C PHE A 500 -12.86 17.23 -26.10
N VAL A 501 -11.87 17.15 -25.21
CA VAL A 501 -11.98 16.34 -23.98
C VAL A 501 -12.95 16.94 -22.99
N PHE A 502 -13.05 18.29 -22.91
CA PHE A 502 -14.11 18.96 -22.19
C PHE A 502 -15.49 18.59 -22.76
N GLY A 503 -15.66 18.64 -24.09
CA GLY A 503 -16.90 18.27 -24.74
C GLY A 503 -17.32 16.81 -24.50
N LYS A 504 -16.36 15.89 -24.36
CA LYS A 504 -16.60 14.50 -23.93
C LYS A 504 -17.03 14.44 -22.46
N ALA A 505 -16.26 15.02 -21.55
CA ALA A 505 -16.56 15.05 -20.13
C ALA A 505 -17.94 15.68 -19.84
N ARG A 506 -18.31 16.75 -20.55
CA ARG A 506 -19.63 17.38 -20.49
C ARG A 506 -20.74 16.41 -20.89
N ARG A 507 -20.61 15.70 -22.02
CA ARG A 507 -21.62 14.74 -22.48
C ARG A 507 -21.77 13.59 -21.50
N ASP A 508 -20.66 13.07 -20.98
CA ASP A 508 -20.67 11.95 -20.03
C ASP A 508 -21.31 12.37 -18.71
N PHE A 509 -21.04 13.59 -18.23
CA PHE A 509 -21.70 14.15 -17.05
C PHE A 509 -23.21 14.25 -17.25
N LEU A 510 -23.66 14.91 -18.32
CA LEU A 510 -25.09 15.10 -18.61
C LEU A 510 -25.83 13.76 -18.81
N ALA A 511 -25.18 12.77 -19.41
CA ALA A 511 -25.74 11.43 -19.55
C ALA A 511 -25.90 10.74 -18.18
N ALA A 512 -24.92 10.87 -17.28
CA ALA A 512 -25.02 10.33 -15.92
C ALA A 512 -26.14 11.00 -15.11
N THR A 513 -26.30 12.32 -15.21
CA THR A 513 -27.38 13.05 -14.53
C THR A 513 -28.77 12.66 -15.07
N ALA A 514 -28.87 12.39 -16.38
CA ALA A 514 -30.13 11.97 -17.01
C ALA A 514 -30.55 10.54 -16.63
N LEU A 515 -29.58 9.66 -16.36
CA LEU A 515 -29.84 8.26 -15.95
C LEU A 515 -30.17 8.12 -14.46
N HIS A 516 -29.66 9.02 -13.61
CA HIS A 516 -29.84 8.98 -12.16
C HIS A 516 -30.25 10.36 -11.60
N PRO A 517 -31.50 10.81 -11.82
CA PRO A 517 -31.96 12.13 -11.38
C PRO A 517 -31.89 12.33 -9.85
N GLU A 518 -31.91 11.26 -9.07
CA GLU A 518 -31.78 11.28 -7.59
C GLU A 518 -30.33 11.39 -7.09
N SER A 519 -29.33 11.26 -7.98
CA SER A 519 -27.91 11.50 -7.64
C SER A 519 -27.50 12.97 -7.77
N ALA A 520 -28.41 13.82 -8.24
CA ALA A 520 -28.18 15.24 -8.49
C ALA A 520 -28.49 16.15 -7.29
N SER A 521 -29.12 15.63 -6.23
CA SER A 521 -29.52 16.38 -5.02
C SER A 521 -28.57 16.22 -3.85
#